data_AF-Q160T5-F1
#
_entry.id   AF-Q160T5-F1
#
_cell.length_a   1.000
_cell.length_b   1.000
_cell.length_c   1.000
_cell.angle_alpha   90.00
_cell.angle_beta   90.00
_cell.angle_gamma   90.00
#
_symmetry.space_group_name_H-M   'P 1'
#
loop_
_entity.id
_entity.type
_entity.pdbx_description
1 polymer ?
#
loop_
_entity_poly.entity_id
_entity_poly.type
_entity_poly.pdbx_seq_one_letter_code
_entity_poly.pdbx_strand_id
1 'polypeptide(L)'
;MTTRAATLARAADLCASFEAAGAQRIETPVLQPAEALLDLYGEEIRARAYVTSDALRGEQMLRPDFTVPVVQMHMAHGAEPARYTYAGEVFRRQEHDPSRANEYFQVGYEVFDRENPAAADAEVFCLFETVLSPLRLRAATGDIGILTAAVRGLRTTDARKSALLRHIWRPRRFRSLLDRYAGRIKPSKQRLELLAGRAAAPDAPLIGKRSQSEIDARIALLHADAATAPLSETEVDLLDALVNVRETMPFAVQQLRDLAVDMPSIEQAVARLSDRAEALAKRGVDVDALPFEASYGRTSMEYYDGFVFGYYHPKRHDLPAVATGGRYDALTRRLGEGAEIPAVGGVIRPDLMLMLEGGA
;
A
#
# COMPACT_ATOMS: atom_id res chain seq x y z
N MET A 1 -2.77 5.73 -31.88
CA MET A 1 -1.90 6.06 -30.74
C MET A 1 -2.48 7.27 -30.03
N THR A 2 -2.59 7.21 -28.71
CA THR A 2 -3.06 8.34 -27.90
C THR A 2 -2.07 9.49 -27.99
N THR A 3 -2.50 10.70 -28.37
CA THR A 3 -1.61 11.85 -28.44
C THR A 3 -1.47 12.49 -27.05
N ARG A 4 -0.32 13.13 -26.77
CA ARG A 4 -0.11 13.86 -25.52
C ARG A 4 -1.19 14.93 -25.30
N ALA A 5 -1.60 15.61 -26.38
CA ALA A 5 -2.67 16.62 -26.33
C ALA A 5 -4.01 16.01 -25.89
N ALA A 6 -4.37 14.83 -26.40
CA ALA A 6 -5.59 14.14 -25.97
C ALA A 6 -5.51 13.71 -24.50
N THR A 7 -4.35 13.19 -24.05
CA THR A 7 -4.13 12.84 -22.64
C THR A 7 -4.29 14.05 -21.72
N LEU A 8 -3.74 15.21 -22.10
CA LEU A 8 -3.88 16.45 -21.32
C LEU A 8 -5.32 16.96 -21.27
N ALA A 9 -6.05 16.88 -22.39
CA ALA A 9 -7.47 17.24 -22.43
C ALA A 9 -8.29 16.34 -21.50
N ARG A 10 -8.11 15.01 -21.62
CA ARG A 10 -8.77 14.06 -20.71
C ARG A 10 -8.39 14.31 -19.26
N ALA A 11 -7.14 14.64 -18.98
CA ALA A 11 -6.71 14.94 -17.62
C ALA A 11 -7.41 16.18 -17.05
N ALA A 12 -7.60 17.21 -17.88
CA ALA A 12 -8.34 18.41 -17.50
C ALA A 12 -9.81 18.11 -17.18
N ASP A 13 -10.47 17.26 -17.98
CA ASP A 13 -11.86 16.84 -17.74
C ASP A 13 -12.02 16.07 -16.41
N LEU A 14 -11.05 15.20 -16.10
CA LEU A 14 -11.01 14.46 -14.84
C LEU A 14 -10.83 15.41 -13.64
N CYS A 15 -9.89 16.35 -13.72
CA CYS A 15 -9.71 17.37 -12.68
C CYS A 15 -10.98 18.22 -12.50
N ALA A 16 -11.62 18.66 -13.59
CA ALA A 16 -12.86 19.45 -13.49
C ALA A 16 -13.98 18.66 -12.79
N SER A 17 -14.08 17.35 -13.04
CA SER A 17 -15.03 16.48 -12.35
C SER A 17 -14.74 16.39 -10.85
N PHE A 18 -13.46 16.33 -10.47
CA PHE A 18 -13.04 16.31 -9.08
C PHE A 18 -13.19 17.67 -8.37
N GLU A 19 -12.95 18.78 -9.07
CA GLU A 19 -13.22 20.14 -8.58
C GLU A 19 -14.72 20.35 -8.34
N ALA A 20 -15.58 19.84 -9.23
CA ALA A 20 -17.03 19.85 -9.03
C ALA A 20 -17.46 19.01 -7.82
N ALA A 21 -16.67 18.01 -7.42
CA ALA A 21 -16.83 17.24 -6.19
C ALA A 21 -16.18 17.90 -4.96
N GLY A 22 -15.75 19.16 -5.06
CA GLY A 22 -15.22 19.96 -3.95
C GLY A 22 -13.72 19.84 -3.71
N ALA A 23 -12.95 19.21 -4.61
CA ALA A 23 -11.50 19.22 -4.50
C ALA A 23 -10.90 20.57 -4.92
N GLN A 24 -9.90 21.01 -4.17
CA GLN A 24 -9.00 22.07 -4.59
C GLN A 24 -7.94 21.50 -5.53
N ARG A 25 -7.74 22.13 -6.69
CA ARG A 25 -6.62 21.79 -7.55
C ARG A 25 -5.29 22.25 -6.96
N ILE A 26 -4.33 21.34 -6.92
CA ILE A 26 -2.98 21.58 -6.41
C ILE A 26 -1.94 21.08 -7.41
N GLU A 27 -0.71 21.54 -7.22
CA GLU A 27 0.46 21.06 -7.95
C GLU A 27 1.57 20.68 -6.98
N THR A 28 2.38 19.70 -7.37
CA THR A 28 3.58 19.30 -6.65
C THR A 28 4.79 19.36 -7.58
N PRO A 29 6.00 19.63 -7.08
CA PRO A 29 7.20 19.61 -7.93
C PRO A 29 7.43 18.24 -8.57
N VAL A 30 7.98 18.20 -9.78
CA VAL A 30 8.38 16.94 -10.43
C VAL A 30 9.63 16.36 -9.75
N LEU A 31 10.60 17.22 -9.42
CA LEU A 31 11.83 16.85 -8.74
C LEU A 31 11.63 16.89 -7.23
N GLN A 32 11.95 15.79 -6.56
CA GLN A 32 11.73 15.57 -5.13
C GLN A 32 13.04 15.16 -4.45
N PRO A 33 13.26 15.50 -3.16
CA PRO A 33 14.37 14.94 -2.38
C PRO A 33 14.26 13.41 -2.29
N ALA A 34 15.34 12.69 -2.62
CA ALA A 34 15.29 11.23 -2.67
C ALA A 34 15.30 10.59 -1.27
N GLU A 35 16.18 11.06 -0.38
CA GLU A 35 16.46 10.43 0.92
C GLU A 35 15.20 10.25 1.78
N ALA A 36 14.39 11.31 1.91
CA ALA A 36 13.20 11.29 2.76
C ALA A 36 12.07 10.41 2.20
N LEU A 37 12.06 10.15 0.90
CA LEU A 37 10.90 9.62 0.22
C LEU A 37 11.06 8.18 -0.25
N LEU A 38 12.28 7.76 -0.63
CA LEU A 38 12.53 6.38 -1.05
C LEU A 38 12.18 5.35 0.03
N ASP A 39 12.27 5.72 1.30
CA ASP A 39 11.88 4.86 2.43
C ASP A 39 10.35 4.74 2.60
N LEU A 40 9.58 5.68 2.06
CA LEU A 40 8.11 5.71 2.15
C LEU A 40 7.44 4.95 1.00
N TYR A 41 8.10 4.90 -0.16
CA TYR A 41 7.54 4.31 -1.38
C TYR A 41 7.61 2.77 -1.45
N GLY A 42 8.22 2.13 -0.45
CA GLY A 42 8.43 0.68 -0.47
C GLY A 42 9.55 0.26 -1.43
N GLU A 43 9.93 -1.03 -1.39
CA GLU A 43 11.09 -1.51 -2.16
C GLU A 43 10.82 -1.53 -3.67
N GLU A 44 9.60 -1.82 -4.10
CA GLU A 44 9.27 -1.93 -5.54
C GLU A 44 9.38 -0.59 -6.27
N ILE A 45 8.78 0.47 -5.72
CA ILE A 45 8.88 1.81 -6.30
C ILE A 45 10.30 2.34 -6.14
N ARG A 46 10.97 2.11 -5.00
CA ARG A 46 12.37 2.50 -4.80
C ARG A 46 13.29 1.91 -5.86
N ALA A 47 13.12 0.63 -6.20
CA ALA A 47 13.91 -0.01 -7.24
C ALA A 47 13.68 0.59 -8.63
N ARG A 48 12.51 1.22 -8.85
CA ARG A 48 12.08 1.78 -10.14
C ARG A 48 12.14 3.30 -10.20
N ALA A 49 12.64 3.96 -9.16
CA ALA A 49 12.77 5.42 -9.13
C ALA A 49 13.91 5.89 -10.05
N TYR A 50 13.70 7.02 -10.73
CA TYR A 50 14.77 7.74 -11.41
C TYR A 50 15.43 8.70 -10.43
N VAL A 51 16.67 8.39 -10.02
CA VAL A 51 17.47 9.22 -9.12
C VAL A 51 18.51 10.03 -9.90
N THR A 52 18.82 11.22 -9.41
CA THR A 52 19.85 12.12 -9.94
C THR A 52 20.58 12.80 -8.79
N SER A 53 21.78 13.32 -9.07
CA SER A 53 22.59 14.05 -8.09
C SER A 53 22.52 15.54 -8.36
N ASP A 54 22.21 16.33 -7.33
CA ASP A 54 22.31 17.78 -7.33
C ASP A 54 23.43 18.21 -6.37
N ALA A 55 24.33 19.10 -6.82
CA ALA A 55 25.50 19.51 -6.06
C ALA A 55 25.16 20.30 -4.76
N LEU A 56 24.01 20.97 -4.73
CA LEU A 56 23.57 21.79 -3.59
C LEU A 56 22.46 21.11 -2.79
N ARG A 57 21.61 20.32 -3.44
CA ARG A 57 20.43 19.68 -2.83
C ARG A 57 20.64 18.20 -2.49
N GLY A 58 21.77 17.61 -2.86
CA GLY A 58 22.05 16.20 -2.65
C GLY A 58 21.30 15.30 -3.63
N GLU A 59 20.97 14.08 -3.21
CA GLU A 59 20.26 13.13 -4.06
C GLU A 59 18.80 13.54 -4.28
N GLN A 60 18.39 13.65 -5.53
CA GLN A 60 17.05 14.00 -5.96
C GLN A 60 16.45 12.86 -6.77
N MET A 61 15.14 12.86 -6.96
CA MET A 61 14.46 11.91 -7.82
C MET A 61 13.29 12.55 -8.56
N LEU A 62 12.96 12.00 -9.73
CA LEU A 62 11.69 12.30 -10.38
C LEU A 62 10.57 11.60 -9.61
N ARG A 63 9.47 12.32 -9.35
CA ARG A 63 8.35 11.77 -8.58
C ARG A 63 7.80 10.49 -9.24
N PRO A 64 7.64 9.38 -8.49
CA PRO A 64 7.03 8.16 -9.00
C PRO A 64 5.51 8.16 -8.88
N ASP A 65 4.95 9.01 -8.00
CA ASP A 65 3.52 9.32 -7.90
C ASP A 65 3.32 10.75 -7.36
N PHE A 66 2.07 11.11 -7.08
CA PHE A 66 1.71 12.38 -6.46
C PHE A 66 1.40 12.26 -4.97
N THR A 67 0.94 11.10 -4.49
CA THR A 67 0.36 10.93 -3.15
C THR A 67 1.34 11.36 -2.07
N VAL A 68 2.60 10.93 -2.11
CA VAL A 68 3.58 11.31 -1.08
C VAL A 68 3.87 12.82 -1.07
N PRO A 69 4.18 13.49 -2.20
CA PRO A 69 4.31 14.96 -2.23
C PRO A 69 3.04 15.70 -1.79
N VAL A 70 1.85 15.17 -2.08
CA VAL A 70 0.58 15.78 -1.64
C VAL A 70 0.41 15.64 -0.13
N VAL A 71 0.73 14.47 0.44
CA VAL A 71 0.72 14.29 1.90
C VAL A 71 1.74 15.23 2.55
N GLN A 72 2.95 15.39 2.01
CA GLN A 72 3.92 16.36 2.54
C GLN A 72 3.39 17.79 2.55
N MET A 73 2.78 18.22 1.44
CA MET A 73 2.16 19.54 1.33
C MET A 73 1.05 19.71 2.37
N HIS A 74 0.18 18.70 2.50
CA HIS A 74 -0.93 18.73 3.44
C HIS A 74 -0.45 18.76 4.91
N MET A 75 0.51 17.91 5.28
CA MET A 75 1.04 17.91 6.66
C MET A 75 1.74 19.22 7.02
N ALA A 76 2.28 19.94 6.04
CA ALA A 76 2.91 21.24 6.26
C ALA A 76 1.90 22.39 6.36
N HIS A 77 0.86 22.39 5.51
CA HIS A 77 0.04 23.60 5.25
C HIS A 77 -1.46 23.32 5.03
N GLY A 78 -1.90 22.07 5.13
CA GLY A 78 -3.26 21.64 4.80
C GLY A 78 -4.31 22.06 5.83
N ALA A 79 -5.55 22.19 5.37
CA ALA A 79 -6.72 22.34 6.22
C ALA A 79 -7.34 20.96 6.51
N GLU A 80 -8.02 20.80 7.65
CA GLU A 80 -8.79 19.58 7.98
C GLU A 80 -10.29 19.96 8.12
N PRO A 81 -11.22 19.39 7.33
CA PRO A 81 -11.00 18.42 6.25
C PRO A 81 -10.53 19.09 4.94
N ALA A 82 -9.87 18.30 4.06
CA ALA A 82 -9.46 18.75 2.74
C ALA A 82 -9.69 17.69 1.65
N ARG A 83 -9.93 18.19 0.43
CA ARG A 83 -10.03 17.41 -0.80
C ARG A 83 -9.12 18.05 -1.83
N TYR A 84 -8.27 17.25 -2.47
CA TYR A 84 -7.33 17.73 -3.46
C TYR A 84 -7.44 16.96 -4.77
N THR A 85 -7.20 17.66 -5.88
CA THR A 85 -7.00 17.03 -7.18
C THR A 85 -5.75 17.59 -7.85
N TYR A 86 -5.11 16.78 -8.66
CA TYR A 86 -3.88 17.13 -9.36
C TYR A 86 -3.82 16.35 -10.68
N ALA A 87 -2.99 16.83 -11.59
CA ALA A 87 -2.77 16.25 -12.91
C ALA A 87 -1.32 16.48 -13.33
N GLY A 88 -0.60 15.44 -13.75
CA GLY A 88 0.74 15.59 -14.32
C GLY A 88 1.47 14.28 -14.57
N GLU A 89 2.68 14.39 -15.11
CA GLU A 89 3.55 13.25 -15.39
C GLU A 89 4.17 12.66 -14.13
N VAL A 90 4.36 11.35 -14.15
CA VAL A 90 5.13 10.58 -13.17
C VAL A 90 6.09 9.62 -13.87
N PHE A 91 7.16 9.26 -13.18
CA PHE A 91 8.29 8.55 -13.78
C PHE A 91 8.60 7.27 -13.01
N ARG A 92 8.51 6.12 -13.69
CA ARG A 92 8.87 4.80 -13.14
C ARG A 92 9.63 3.99 -14.16
N ARG A 93 10.87 3.63 -13.84
CA ARG A 93 11.71 2.76 -14.66
C ARG A 93 11.02 1.41 -14.90
N GLN A 94 11.19 0.85 -16.09
CA GLN A 94 10.76 -0.50 -16.44
C GLN A 94 11.99 -1.40 -16.55
N GLU A 95 11.96 -2.57 -15.93
CA GLU A 95 13.13 -3.47 -15.87
C GLU A 95 13.07 -4.61 -16.89
N HIS A 96 11.88 -4.98 -17.35
CA HIS A 96 11.67 -6.19 -18.15
C HIS A 96 10.91 -5.97 -19.45
N ASP A 97 10.20 -4.85 -19.59
CA ASP A 97 9.33 -4.58 -20.73
C ASP A 97 9.56 -3.16 -21.25
N PRO A 98 10.30 -2.99 -22.36
CA PRO A 98 10.56 -1.68 -22.95
C PRO A 98 9.34 -1.07 -23.65
N SER A 99 8.26 -1.84 -23.86
CA SER A 99 7.02 -1.32 -24.45
C SER A 99 6.16 -0.57 -23.42
N ARG A 100 6.39 -0.81 -22.13
CA ARG A 100 5.71 -0.09 -21.06
C ARG A 100 6.27 1.32 -20.95
N ALA A 101 5.37 2.29 -20.91
CA ALA A 101 5.73 3.67 -20.65
C ALA A 101 6.42 3.81 -19.28
N ASN A 102 7.60 4.43 -19.28
CA ASN A 102 8.34 4.81 -18.07
C ASN A 102 8.02 6.25 -17.62
N GLU A 103 7.42 7.05 -18.51
CA GLU A 103 6.81 8.35 -18.26
C GLU A 103 5.33 8.25 -18.65
N TYR A 104 4.42 8.56 -17.74
CA TYR A 104 2.99 8.55 -18.02
C TYR A 104 2.24 9.53 -17.11
N PHE A 105 1.01 9.84 -17.48
CA PHE A 105 0.20 10.85 -16.81
C PHE A 105 -0.68 10.24 -15.71
N GLN A 106 -0.85 10.95 -14.61
CA GLN A 106 -1.79 10.60 -13.54
C GLN A 106 -2.70 11.79 -13.25
N VAL A 107 -3.96 11.50 -12.97
CA VAL A 107 -4.89 12.44 -12.34
C VAL A 107 -5.38 11.82 -11.05
N GLY A 108 -5.28 12.53 -9.94
CA GLY A 108 -5.70 12.00 -8.66
C GLY A 108 -6.74 12.82 -7.94
N TYR A 109 -7.28 12.18 -6.90
CA TYR A 109 -8.20 12.75 -5.94
C TYR A 109 -7.83 12.20 -4.57
N GLU A 110 -7.56 13.09 -3.62
CA GLU A 110 -7.15 12.75 -2.26
C GLU A 110 -8.09 13.42 -1.25
N VAL A 111 -8.47 12.69 -0.21
CA VAL A 111 -9.32 13.15 0.89
C VAL A 111 -8.54 13.00 2.20
N PHE A 112 -8.52 14.08 2.97
CA PHE A 112 -7.96 14.15 4.31
C PHE A 112 -9.09 14.52 5.26
N ASP A 113 -9.61 13.53 5.98
CA ASP A 113 -10.83 13.70 6.79
C ASP A 113 -10.85 12.67 7.94
N ARG A 114 -10.91 13.17 9.18
CA ARG A 114 -10.91 12.34 10.40
C ARG A 114 -12.32 11.96 10.85
N GLU A 115 -13.36 12.69 10.42
CA GLU A 115 -14.70 12.55 10.99
C GLU A 115 -15.35 11.21 10.66
N ASN A 116 -15.25 10.79 9.39
CA ASN A 116 -15.86 9.55 8.94
C ASN A 116 -15.01 8.85 7.85
N PRO A 117 -14.02 8.03 8.26
CA PRO A 117 -13.17 7.29 7.35
C PRO A 117 -13.92 6.36 6.36
N ALA A 118 -15.02 5.74 6.80
CA ALA A 118 -15.83 4.88 5.94
C ALA A 118 -16.53 5.68 4.83
N ALA A 119 -17.06 6.86 5.15
CA ALA A 119 -17.68 7.75 4.19
C ALA A 119 -16.66 8.36 3.21
N ALA A 120 -15.45 8.70 3.69
CA ALA A 120 -14.35 9.17 2.84
C ALA A 120 -13.89 8.08 1.87
N ASP A 121 -13.76 6.83 2.33
CA ASP A 121 -13.38 5.70 1.46
C ASP A 121 -14.44 5.46 0.38
N ALA A 122 -15.72 5.55 0.75
CA ALA A 122 -16.83 5.43 -0.20
C ALA A 122 -16.91 6.61 -1.18
N GLU A 123 -16.54 7.83 -0.75
CA GLU A 123 -16.46 9.01 -1.61
C GLU A 123 -15.49 8.81 -2.76
N VAL A 124 -14.24 8.46 -2.44
CA VAL A 124 -13.18 8.26 -3.42
C VAL A 124 -13.57 7.12 -4.38
N PHE A 125 -14.02 5.99 -3.83
CA PHE A 125 -14.38 4.82 -4.65
C PHE A 125 -15.51 5.15 -5.63
N CYS A 126 -16.60 5.77 -5.16
CA CYS A 126 -17.77 6.10 -5.97
C CYS A 126 -17.47 7.17 -7.03
N LEU A 127 -16.65 8.18 -6.72
CA LEU A 127 -16.21 9.15 -7.73
C LEU A 127 -15.42 8.47 -8.85
N PHE A 128 -14.53 7.54 -8.50
CA PHE A 128 -13.76 6.77 -9.47
C PHE A 128 -14.66 5.86 -10.30
N GLU A 129 -15.59 5.15 -9.66
CA GLU A 129 -16.56 4.29 -10.33
C GLU A 129 -17.38 5.09 -11.35
N THR A 130 -17.88 6.26 -10.95
CA THR A 130 -18.70 7.14 -11.79
C THR A 130 -17.93 7.58 -13.03
N VAL A 131 -16.72 8.12 -12.85
CA VAL A 131 -15.88 8.64 -13.93
C VAL A 131 -15.40 7.52 -14.86
N LEU A 132 -15.20 6.30 -14.35
CA LEU A 132 -14.74 5.15 -15.12
C LEU A 132 -15.88 4.31 -15.71
N SER A 133 -17.14 4.57 -15.32
CA SER A 133 -18.30 3.78 -15.73
C SER A 133 -18.44 3.54 -17.24
N PRO A 134 -18.10 4.49 -18.14
CA PRO A 134 -18.20 4.24 -19.59
C PRO A 134 -17.29 3.11 -20.08
N LEU A 135 -16.19 2.82 -19.36
CA LEU A 135 -15.18 1.83 -19.74
C LEU A 135 -15.52 0.40 -19.30
N ARG A 136 -16.58 0.22 -18.48
CA ARG A 136 -17.03 -1.09 -17.96
C ARG A 136 -15.89 -1.91 -17.35
N LEU A 137 -15.05 -1.25 -16.55
CA LEU A 137 -13.92 -1.88 -15.88
C LEU A 137 -14.41 -2.76 -14.72
N ARG A 138 -13.63 -3.79 -14.40
CA ARG A 138 -13.84 -4.62 -13.22
C ARG A 138 -13.12 -4.00 -12.02
N ALA A 139 -13.87 -3.70 -10.96
CA ALA A 139 -13.29 -3.34 -9.67
C ALA A 139 -12.68 -4.57 -8.97
N ALA A 140 -11.63 -4.33 -8.18
CA ALA A 140 -11.10 -5.25 -7.19
C ALA A 140 -10.86 -4.46 -5.91
N THR A 141 -11.27 -5.01 -4.77
CA THR A 141 -11.10 -4.37 -3.46
C THR A 141 -10.40 -5.29 -2.45
N GLY A 142 -9.81 -4.69 -1.43
CA GLY A 142 -9.19 -5.39 -0.31
C GLY A 142 -9.03 -4.46 0.90
N ASP A 143 -8.52 -4.99 2.01
CA ASP A 143 -8.22 -4.19 3.19
C ASP A 143 -6.96 -4.73 3.91
N ILE A 144 -5.85 -3.99 3.80
CA ILE A 144 -4.56 -4.34 4.42
C ILE A 144 -4.64 -4.27 5.95
N GLY A 145 -5.57 -3.49 6.49
CA GLY A 145 -5.81 -3.33 7.91
C GLY A 145 -6.24 -4.62 8.60
N ILE A 146 -6.92 -5.52 7.88
CA ILE A 146 -7.35 -6.82 8.40
C ILE A 146 -6.16 -7.74 8.67
N LEU A 147 -5.28 -7.93 7.68
CA LEU A 147 -4.07 -8.73 7.86
C LEU A 147 -3.12 -8.09 8.89
N THR A 148 -3.05 -6.76 8.91
CA THR A 148 -2.28 -6.02 9.93
C THR A 148 -2.79 -6.31 11.33
N ALA A 149 -4.11 -6.30 11.53
CA ALA A 149 -4.75 -6.62 12.81
C ALA A 149 -4.49 -8.07 13.22
N ALA A 150 -4.58 -9.01 12.28
CA ALA A 150 -4.27 -10.42 12.50
C ALA A 150 -2.84 -10.65 13.00
N VAL A 151 -1.85 -10.03 12.33
CA VAL A 151 -0.44 -10.14 12.73
C VAL A 151 -0.18 -9.54 14.11
N ARG A 152 -0.84 -8.42 14.45
CA ARG A 152 -0.74 -7.81 15.79
C ARG A 152 -1.34 -8.71 16.88
N GLY A 153 -2.35 -9.51 16.55
CA GLY A 153 -3.01 -10.46 17.43
C GLY A 153 -2.23 -11.73 17.76
N LEU A 154 -1.18 -12.06 16.99
CA LEU A 154 -0.40 -13.28 17.20
C LEU A 154 0.19 -13.37 18.62
N ARG A 155 0.19 -14.56 19.22
CA ARG A 155 0.78 -14.82 20.55
C ARG A 155 2.27 -15.06 20.42
N THR A 156 3.00 -13.99 20.15
CA THR A 156 4.45 -14.01 19.96
C THR A 156 5.07 -12.66 20.36
N THR A 157 6.39 -12.56 20.33
CA THR A 157 7.12 -11.32 20.65
C THR A 157 6.82 -10.18 19.67
N ASP A 158 6.89 -8.93 20.15
CA ASP A 158 6.73 -7.73 19.32
C ASP A 158 7.77 -7.64 18.21
N ALA A 159 8.96 -8.20 18.44
CA ALA A 159 9.99 -8.30 17.41
C ALA A 159 9.54 -9.16 16.21
N ARG A 160 8.91 -10.31 16.46
CA ARG A 160 8.35 -11.18 15.42
C ARG A 160 7.15 -10.52 14.72
N LYS A 161 6.25 -9.89 15.47
CA LYS A 161 5.12 -9.13 14.91
C LYS A 161 5.62 -8.01 14.00
N SER A 162 6.55 -7.19 14.47
CA SER A 162 7.15 -6.11 13.69
C SER A 162 7.86 -6.62 12.43
N ALA A 163 8.51 -7.78 12.50
CA ALA A 163 9.15 -8.39 11.35
C ALA A 163 8.15 -8.90 10.30
N LEU A 164 7.03 -9.49 10.73
CA LEU A 164 5.93 -9.89 9.86
C LEU A 164 5.26 -8.66 9.21
N LEU A 165 4.95 -7.62 10.00
CA LEU A 165 4.35 -6.37 9.51
C LEU A 165 5.20 -5.70 8.41
N ARG A 166 6.53 -5.66 8.56
CA ARG A 166 7.46 -5.17 7.52
C ARG A 166 7.39 -5.92 6.20
N HIS A 167 6.80 -7.12 6.18
CA HIS A 167 6.70 -7.96 5.00
C HIS A 167 5.26 -8.18 4.56
N ILE A 168 4.27 -7.44 5.09
CA ILE A 168 2.87 -7.55 4.66
C ILE A 168 2.73 -7.47 3.15
N TRP A 169 3.40 -6.48 2.54
CA TRP A 169 3.40 -6.29 1.08
C TRP A 169 4.41 -7.17 0.33
N ARG A 170 4.87 -8.26 0.95
CA ARG A 170 5.80 -9.23 0.33
C ARG A 170 5.36 -10.64 0.64
N PRO A 171 4.30 -11.15 -0.02
CA PRO A 171 3.67 -12.43 0.33
C PRO A 171 4.67 -13.59 0.49
N ARG A 172 5.65 -13.71 -0.41
CA ARG A 172 6.70 -14.75 -0.33
C ARG A 172 7.60 -14.60 0.89
N ARG A 173 8.06 -13.38 1.19
CA ARG A 173 8.91 -13.11 2.38
C ARG A 173 8.11 -13.24 3.67
N PHE A 174 6.87 -12.76 3.68
CA PHE A 174 5.92 -12.93 4.78
C PHE A 174 5.73 -14.41 5.09
N ARG A 175 5.40 -15.23 4.09
CA ARG A 175 5.19 -16.67 4.27
C ARG A 175 6.44 -17.36 4.77
N SER A 176 7.59 -17.11 4.14
CA SER A 176 8.87 -17.68 4.60
C SER A 176 9.19 -17.31 6.05
N LEU A 177 8.86 -16.09 6.47
CA LEU A 177 9.08 -15.66 7.85
C LEU A 177 8.08 -16.31 8.82
N LEU A 178 6.81 -16.43 8.42
CA LEU A 178 5.77 -17.11 9.19
C LEU A 178 6.13 -18.59 9.40
N ASP A 179 6.51 -19.29 8.34
CA ASP A 179 6.94 -20.70 8.40
C ASP A 179 8.18 -20.88 9.29
N ARG A 180 9.11 -19.90 9.30
CA ARG A 180 10.24 -19.90 10.22
C ARG A 180 9.78 -19.78 11.68
N TYR A 181 8.87 -18.85 11.97
CA TYR A 181 8.36 -18.65 13.33
C TYR A 181 7.44 -19.77 13.80
N ALA A 182 6.83 -20.52 12.89
CA ALA A 182 6.12 -21.77 13.16
C ALA A 182 7.05 -22.98 13.36
N GLY A 183 8.37 -22.83 13.17
CA GLY A 183 9.33 -23.93 13.28
C GLY A 183 9.32 -24.89 12.09
N ARG A 184 8.63 -24.55 10.99
CA ARG A 184 8.55 -25.36 9.76
C ARG A 184 9.83 -25.29 8.92
N ILE A 185 10.70 -24.30 9.18
CA ILE A 185 11.98 -24.11 8.47
C ILE A 185 13.16 -24.42 9.41
N LYS A 186 14.05 -25.32 8.98
CA LYS A 186 15.30 -25.63 9.70
C LYS A 186 16.26 -24.42 9.69
N PRO A 187 16.88 -24.05 10.81
CA PRO A 187 17.89 -23.00 10.86
C PRO A 187 19.09 -23.29 9.95
N SER A 188 19.69 -22.24 9.35
CA SER A 188 20.92 -22.38 8.59
C SER A 188 22.12 -22.69 9.50
N LYS A 189 23.17 -23.33 8.96
CA LYS A 189 24.41 -23.63 9.68
C LYS A 189 25.03 -22.37 10.33
N GLN A 190 25.08 -21.27 9.57
CA GLN A 190 25.58 -19.97 10.06
C GLN A 190 24.79 -19.44 11.26
N ARG A 191 23.46 -19.60 11.25
CA ARG A 191 22.62 -19.20 12.38
C ARG A 191 22.89 -20.06 13.60
N LEU A 192 23.07 -21.37 13.42
CA LEU A 192 23.43 -22.27 14.52
C LEU A 192 24.80 -21.93 15.11
N GLU A 193 25.79 -21.59 14.28
CA GLU A 193 27.13 -21.15 14.73
C GLU A 193 27.07 -19.83 15.52
N LEU A 194 26.26 -18.88 15.04
CA LEU A 194 26.05 -17.60 15.73
C LEU A 194 25.35 -17.79 17.08
N LEU A 195 24.31 -18.63 17.14
CA LEU A 195 23.61 -18.99 18.38
C LEU A 195 24.49 -19.80 19.34
N ALA A 196 25.49 -20.51 18.84
CA ALA A 196 26.46 -21.23 19.67
C ALA A 196 27.59 -20.32 20.20
N GLY A 197 27.56 -19.01 19.90
CA GLY A 197 28.63 -18.08 20.28
C GLY A 197 29.96 -18.36 19.56
N ARG A 198 29.93 -19.10 18.44
CA ARG A 198 31.13 -19.52 17.68
C ARG A 198 31.46 -18.61 16.51
N ALA A 199 30.69 -17.54 16.31
CA ALA A 199 31.09 -16.46 15.42
C ALA A 199 32.28 -15.76 16.08
N ALA A 200 33.50 -16.15 15.71
CA ALA A 200 34.71 -15.51 16.19
C ALA A 200 34.57 -13.99 16.03
N ALA A 201 34.80 -13.22 17.09
CA ALA A 201 35.08 -11.80 16.95
C ALA A 201 36.37 -11.74 16.12
N PRO A 202 36.31 -11.32 14.84
CA PRO A 202 37.53 -11.24 14.08
C PRO A 202 38.41 -10.21 14.79
N ASP A 203 39.70 -10.50 14.91
CA ASP A 203 40.74 -9.55 15.36
C ASP A 203 40.97 -8.41 14.34
N ALA A 204 39.93 -8.12 13.56
CA ALA A 204 39.90 -7.22 12.43
C ALA A 204 39.23 -5.90 12.86
N PRO A 205 39.71 -4.76 12.34
CA PRO A 205 39.09 -3.47 12.61
C PRO A 205 37.62 -3.47 12.18
N LEU A 206 36.77 -2.84 12.99
CA LEU A 206 35.36 -2.56 12.66
C LEU A 206 35.28 -1.57 11.50
N ILE A 207 35.22 -2.08 10.27
CA ILE A 207 35.08 -1.29 9.03
C ILE A 207 33.58 -1.12 8.66
N GLY A 208 32.67 -1.79 9.37
CA GLY A 208 31.23 -1.77 9.08
C GLY A 208 30.52 -0.46 9.50
N LYS A 209 29.40 -0.15 8.84
CA LYS A 209 28.51 0.98 9.20
C LYS A 209 27.78 0.81 10.55
N ARG A 210 27.92 -0.34 11.21
CA ARG A 210 27.24 -0.63 12.47
C ARG A 210 28.21 -0.50 13.64
N SER A 211 27.76 0.11 14.72
CA SER A 211 28.51 0.15 15.97
C SER A 211 28.57 -1.23 16.62
N GLN A 212 29.52 -1.43 17.53
CA GLN A 212 29.58 -2.66 18.33
C GLN A 212 28.29 -2.88 19.13
N SER A 213 27.73 -1.82 19.72
CA SER A 213 26.47 -1.91 20.48
C SER A 213 25.28 -2.35 19.62
N GLU A 214 25.20 -1.91 18.35
CA GLU A 214 24.18 -2.38 17.42
C GLU A 214 24.35 -3.85 17.06
N ILE A 215 25.59 -4.32 16.93
CA ILE A 215 25.89 -5.74 16.67
C ILE A 215 25.45 -6.58 17.87
N ASP A 216 25.84 -6.19 19.08
CA ASP A 216 25.51 -6.89 20.32
C ASP A 216 23.99 -6.96 20.53
N ALA A 217 23.28 -5.85 20.30
CA ALA A 217 21.82 -5.81 20.37
C ALA A 217 21.15 -6.79 19.39
N ARG A 218 21.69 -6.92 18.17
CA ARG A 218 21.17 -7.88 17.17
C ARG A 218 21.46 -9.33 17.55
N ILE A 219 22.62 -9.61 18.13
CA ILE A 219 22.95 -10.93 18.66
C ILE A 219 21.99 -11.29 19.82
N ALA A 220 21.75 -10.36 20.74
CA ALA A 220 20.79 -10.55 21.83
C ALA A 220 19.38 -10.86 21.30
N LEU A 221 18.90 -10.12 20.29
CA LEU A 221 17.62 -10.39 19.63
C LEU A 221 17.56 -11.77 18.97
N LEU A 222 18.67 -12.24 18.37
CA LEU A 222 18.74 -13.57 17.78
C LEU A 222 18.62 -14.69 18.83
N HIS A 223 19.29 -14.54 19.97
CA HIS A 223 19.16 -15.47 21.09
C HIS A 223 17.75 -15.47 21.67
N ALA A 224 17.16 -14.28 21.89
CA ALA A 224 15.79 -14.14 22.39
C ALA A 224 14.76 -14.79 21.42
N ASP A 225 14.92 -14.58 20.11
CA ASP A 225 14.08 -15.19 19.08
C ASP A 225 14.21 -16.73 19.05
N ALA A 226 15.42 -17.26 19.25
CA ALA A 226 15.65 -18.70 19.32
C ALA A 226 15.05 -19.35 20.58
N ALA A 227 14.99 -18.61 21.70
CA ALA A 227 14.35 -19.05 22.94
C ALA A 227 12.82 -18.91 22.92
N THR A 228 12.27 -18.12 21.99
CA THR A 228 10.82 -17.92 21.86
C THR A 228 10.17 -19.16 21.25
N ALA A 229 9.13 -19.69 21.91
CA ALA A 229 8.35 -20.81 21.42
C ALA A 229 7.84 -20.60 19.97
N PRO A 230 7.68 -21.65 19.17
CA PRO A 230 7.07 -21.53 17.85
C PRO A 230 5.65 -21.00 17.91
N LEU A 231 5.21 -20.33 16.84
CA LEU A 231 3.79 -20.03 16.63
C LEU A 231 2.99 -21.35 16.58
N SER A 232 1.76 -21.33 17.12
CA SER A 232 0.89 -22.50 17.05
C SER A 232 0.43 -22.75 15.61
N GLU A 233 0.25 -24.02 15.24
CA GLU A 233 -0.27 -24.39 13.90
C GLU A 233 -1.64 -23.76 13.66
N THR A 234 -2.50 -23.70 14.68
CA THR A 234 -3.80 -23.01 14.61
C THR A 234 -3.68 -21.53 14.22
N GLU A 235 -2.72 -20.78 14.77
CA GLU A 235 -2.52 -19.36 14.40
C GLU A 235 -2.03 -19.21 12.96
N VAL A 236 -1.22 -20.16 12.48
CA VAL A 236 -0.74 -20.16 11.10
C VAL A 236 -1.86 -20.51 10.14
N ASP A 237 -2.68 -21.49 10.48
CA ASP A 237 -3.83 -21.93 9.67
C ASP A 237 -4.90 -20.83 9.60
N LEU A 238 -5.16 -20.12 10.69
CA LEU A 238 -6.08 -18.96 10.70
C LEU A 238 -5.56 -17.82 9.82
N LEU A 239 -4.25 -17.53 9.85
CA LEU A 239 -3.66 -16.56 8.93
C LEU A 239 -3.74 -17.01 7.47
N ASP A 240 -3.52 -18.30 7.21
CA ASP A 240 -3.64 -18.89 5.87
C ASP A 240 -5.09 -18.82 5.37
N ALA A 241 -6.08 -19.10 6.23
CA ALA A 241 -7.48 -18.94 5.89
C ALA A 241 -7.82 -17.47 5.57
N LEU A 242 -7.37 -16.54 6.41
CA LEU A 242 -7.61 -15.10 6.24
C LEU A 242 -7.05 -14.58 4.92
N VAL A 243 -5.80 -14.90 4.56
CA VAL A 243 -5.20 -14.40 3.31
C VAL A 243 -5.82 -14.99 2.06
N ASN A 244 -6.54 -16.12 2.18
CA ASN A 244 -7.23 -16.77 1.08
C ASN A 244 -8.70 -16.35 0.94
N VAL A 245 -9.22 -15.46 1.79
CA VAL A 245 -10.57 -14.90 1.64
C VAL A 245 -10.66 -14.13 0.33
N ARG A 246 -11.50 -14.64 -0.57
CA ARG A 246 -11.80 -14.09 -1.89
C ARG A 246 -13.25 -14.37 -2.26
N GLU A 247 -14.10 -13.37 -2.17
CA GLU A 247 -15.55 -13.49 -2.44
C GLU A 247 -16.14 -12.14 -2.86
N THR A 248 -17.46 -12.08 -3.09
CA THR A 248 -18.15 -10.77 -3.08
C THR A 248 -18.25 -10.21 -1.66
N MET A 249 -18.39 -8.89 -1.54
CA MET A 249 -18.28 -8.17 -0.28
C MET A 249 -19.14 -8.77 0.87
N PRO A 250 -20.43 -9.12 0.68
CA PRO A 250 -21.23 -9.67 1.79
C PRO A 250 -20.70 -11.02 2.30
N PHE A 251 -20.32 -11.93 1.39
CA PHE A 251 -19.80 -13.25 1.75
C PHE A 251 -18.39 -13.14 2.34
N ALA A 252 -17.55 -12.24 1.83
CA ALA A 252 -16.24 -11.96 2.40
C ALA A 252 -16.36 -11.43 3.84
N VAL A 253 -17.26 -10.47 4.09
CA VAL A 253 -17.53 -9.95 5.44
C VAL A 253 -18.01 -11.08 6.36
N GLN A 254 -18.89 -11.97 5.89
CA GLN A 254 -19.35 -13.12 6.67
C GLN A 254 -18.19 -14.06 7.04
N GLN A 255 -17.38 -14.49 6.07
CA GLN A 255 -16.22 -15.35 6.33
C GLN A 255 -15.23 -14.71 7.30
N LEU A 256 -15.00 -13.40 7.18
CA LEU A 256 -14.13 -12.66 8.09
C LEU A 256 -14.70 -12.54 9.51
N ARG A 257 -16.02 -12.45 9.67
CA ARG A 257 -16.68 -12.50 10.99
C ARG A 257 -16.53 -13.88 11.62
N ASP A 258 -16.67 -14.94 10.84
CA ASP A 258 -16.46 -16.31 11.32
C ASP A 258 -15.01 -16.50 11.79
N LEU A 259 -14.03 -16.03 11.01
CA LEU A 259 -12.62 -16.02 11.42
C LEU A 259 -12.35 -15.18 12.67
N ALA A 260 -13.10 -14.09 12.88
CA ALA A 260 -12.93 -13.23 14.05
C ALA A 260 -13.32 -13.92 15.37
N VAL A 261 -14.10 -15.00 15.33
CA VAL A 261 -14.43 -15.81 16.52
C VAL A 261 -13.15 -16.43 17.11
N ASP A 262 -12.31 -17.02 16.26
CA ASP A 262 -11.03 -17.63 16.66
C ASP A 262 -9.85 -16.65 16.59
N MET A 263 -10.03 -15.50 15.95
CA MET A 263 -9.06 -14.41 15.86
C MET A 263 -9.65 -13.05 16.29
N PRO A 264 -9.97 -12.84 17.59
CA PRO A 264 -10.65 -11.61 18.05
C PRO A 264 -9.92 -10.31 17.69
N SER A 265 -8.61 -10.37 17.46
CA SER A 265 -7.82 -9.21 17.04
C SER A 265 -8.29 -8.55 15.74
N ILE A 266 -9.00 -9.26 14.85
CA ILE A 266 -9.49 -8.68 13.59
C ILE A 266 -10.90 -8.07 13.70
N GLU A 267 -11.62 -8.27 14.80
CA GLU A 267 -13.03 -7.88 14.95
C GLU A 267 -13.28 -6.42 14.56
N GLN A 268 -12.47 -5.49 15.08
CA GLN A 268 -12.59 -4.08 14.75
C GLN A 268 -12.28 -3.76 13.28
N ALA A 269 -11.36 -4.50 12.65
CA ALA A 269 -11.06 -4.32 11.23
C ALA A 269 -12.21 -4.82 10.35
N VAL A 270 -12.85 -5.92 10.73
CA VAL A 270 -14.04 -6.45 10.04
C VAL A 270 -15.27 -5.54 10.24
N ALA A 271 -15.40 -4.91 11.42
CA ALA A 271 -16.41 -3.89 11.65
C ALA A 271 -16.21 -2.68 10.71
N ARG A 272 -14.98 -2.15 10.60
CA ARG A 272 -14.67 -1.07 9.66
C ARG A 272 -14.95 -1.43 8.20
N LEU A 273 -14.70 -2.68 7.79
CA LEU A 273 -15.07 -3.16 6.46
C LEU A 273 -16.60 -3.16 6.26
N SER A 274 -17.35 -3.55 7.30
CA SER A 274 -18.82 -3.52 7.28
C SER A 274 -19.35 -2.09 7.15
N ASP A 275 -18.84 -1.16 7.97
CA ASP A 275 -19.20 0.27 7.91
C ASP A 275 -18.95 0.87 6.51
N ARG A 276 -17.85 0.45 5.88
CA ARG A 276 -17.49 0.84 4.51
C ARG A 276 -18.44 0.29 3.48
N ALA A 277 -18.80 -0.99 3.58
CA ALA A 277 -19.78 -1.62 2.70
C ALA A 277 -21.12 -0.87 2.77
N GLU A 278 -21.57 -0.50 3.97
CA GLU A 278 -22.76 0.33 4.13
C GLU A 278 -22.60 1.74 3.52
N ALA A 279 -21.45 2.38 3.71
CA ALA A 279 -21.18 3.71 3.13
C ALA A 279 -21.15 3.67 1.60
N LEU A 280 -20.60 2.62 1.00
CA LEU A 280 -20.62 2.37 -0.45
C LEU A 280 -22.04 2.16 -0.97
N ALA A 281 -22.83 1.31 -0.31
CA ALA A 281 -24.22 1.07 -0.68
C ALA A 281 -25.07 2.35 -0.60
N LYS A 282 -24.87 3.18 0.43
CA LYS A 282 -25.54 4.49 0.58
C LYS A 282 -25.21 5.46 -0.57
N ARG A 283 -24.07 5.28 -1.25
CA ARG A 283 -23.67 6.05 -2.44
C ARG A 283 -24.07 5.37 -3.76
N GLY A 284 -24.83 4.28 -3.72
CA GLY A 284 -25.36 3.61 -4.90
C GLY A 284 -24.45 2.57 -5.54
N VAL A 285 -23.36 2.17 -4.86
CA VAL A 285 -22.49 1.07 -5.32
C VAL A 285 -23.21 -0.27 -5.14
N ASP A 286 -23.15 -1.14 -6.15
CA ASP A 286 -23.64 -2.52 -6.05
C ASP A 286 -22.65 -3.37 -5.23
N VAL A 287 -22.82 -3.32 -3.91
CA VAL A 287 -21.95 -4.01 -2.95
C VAL A 287 -22.11 -5.54 -3.03
N ASP A 288 -23.28 -6.04 -3.44
CA ASP A 288 -23.55 -7.48 -3.53
C ASP A 288 -22.68 -8.16 -4.61
N ALA A 289 -22.35 -7.42 -5.67
CA ALA A 289 -21.47 -7.86 -6.74
C ALA A 289 -20.00 -7.43 -6.57
N LEU A 290 -19.68 -6.60 -5.57
CA LEU A 290 -18.36 -6.00 -5.42
C LEU A 290 -17.30 -7.05 -4.98
N PRO A 291 -16.27 -7.34 -5.79
CA PRO A 291 -15.27 -8.34 -5.43
C PRO A 291 -14.33 -7.85 -4.32
N PHE A 292 -14.07 -8.71 -3.34
CA PHE A 292 -13.15 -8.49 -2.23
C PHE A 292 -12.13 -9.62 -2.13
N GLU A 293 -10.85 -9.25 -1.94
CA GLU A 293 -9.76 -10.15 -1.62
C GLU A 293 -8.97 -9.61 -0.42
N ALA A 294 -8.83 -10.41 0.63
CA ALA A 294 -8.02 -10.02 1.78
C ALA A 294 -6.53 -9.87 1.45
N SER A 295 -6.06 -10.52 0.38
CA SER A 295 -4.69 -10.41 -0.13
C SER A 295 -4.47 -9.26 -1.13
N TYR A 296 -5.54 -8.60 -1.59
CA TYR A 296 -5.42 -7.54 -2.58
C TYR A 296 -4.68 -6.32 -2.02
N GLY A 297 -3.85 -5.67 -2.84
CA GLY A 297 -2.98 -4.55 -2.43
C GLY A 297 -1.61 -4.97 -1.86
N ARG A 298 -1.36 -6.25 -1.61
CA ARG A 298 -0.09 -6.71 -1.02
C ARG A 298 1.12 -6.70 -1.96
N THR A 299 1.02 -6.25 -3.21
CA THR A 299 2.14 -6.33 -4.18
C THR A 299 2.41 -5.08 -5.00
N SER A 300 1.54 -4.07 -4.94
CA SER A 300 1.62 -2.90 -5.82
C SER A 300 1.34 -1.58 -5.11
N MET A 301 1.21 -1.62 -3.79
CA MET A 301 0.49 -0.63 -2.97
C MET A 301 1.14 -0.54 -1.56
N GLU A 302 2.48 -0.48 -1.48
CA GLU A 302 3.28 -0.67 -0.23
C GLU A 302 3.03 0.36 0.89
N TYR A 303 2.41 1.52 0.60
CA TYR A 303 2.10 2.52 1.64
C TYR A 303 0.64 2.50 2.11
N TYR A 304 -0.24 1.72 1.47
CA TYR A 304 -1.64 1.63 1.89
C TYR A 304 -1.79 0.66 3.06
N ASP A 305 -2.50 1.09 4.10
CA ASP A 305 -2.62 0.38 5.39
C ASP A 305 -4.08 0.06 5.80
N GLY A 306 -5.04 0.37 4.93
CA GLY A 306 -6.46 0.06 5.10
C GLY A 306 -7.10 -0.42 3.80
N PHE A 307 -8.28 0.13 3.50
CA PHE A 307 -9.01 -0.14 2.26
C PHE A 307 -8.15 0.14 1.02
N VAL A 308 -8.22 -0.73 0.04
CA VAL A 308 -7.53 -0.58 -1.25
C VAL A 308 -8.46 -1.00 -2.37
N PHE A 309 -8.33 -0.36 -3.52
CA PHE A 309 -9.12 -0.69 -4.70
C PHE A 309 -8.33 -0.49 -6.00
N GLY A 310 -8.78 -1.14 -7.06
CA GLY A 310 -8.30 -0.87 -8.41
C GLY A 310 -9.28 -1.29 -9.50
N TYR A 311 -9.13 -0.69 -10.67
CA TYR A 311 -10.00 -0.87 -11.82
C TYR A 311 -9.21 -1.44 -12.98
N TYR A 312 -9.66 -2.59 -13.48
CA TYR A 312 -8.96 -3.38 -14.49
C TYR A 312 -9.86 -3.66 -15.69
N HIS A 313 -9.27 -3.71 -16.88
CA HIS A 313 -10.02 -4.17 -18.04
C HIS A 313 -10.29 -5.69 -17.92
N PRO A 314 -11.53 -6.17 -18.09
CA PRO A 314 -11.89 -7.56 -17.81
C PRO A 314 -11.20 -8.59 -18.72
N LYS A 315 -10.76 -8.18 -19.92
CA LYS A 315 -10.18 -9.08 -20.95
C LYS A 315 -8.74 -8.76 -21.35
N ARG A 316 -8.16 -7.65 -20.85
CA ARG A 316 -6.84 -7.16 -21.25
C ARG A 316 -5.89 -7.22 -20.07
N HIS A 317 -5.50 -8.43 -19.72
CA HIS A 317 -4.61 -8.71 -18.58
C HIS A 317 -3.17 -8.24 -18.80
N ASP A 318 -2.83 -7.90 -20.05
CA ASP A 318 -1.57 -7.25 -20.42
C ASP A 318 -1.49 -5.80 -19.95
N LEU A 319 -2.64 -5.14 -19.73
CA LEU A 319 -2.69 -3.77 -19.30
C LEU A 319 -2.58 -3.66 -17.77
N PRO A 320 -1.86 -2.64 -17.25
CA PRO A 320 -1.92 -2.32 -15.84
C PRO A 320 -3.31 -1.79 -15.46
N ALA A 321 -3.56 -1.63 -14.16
CA ALA A 321 -4.77 -0.99 -13.66
C ALA A 321 -4.96 0.40 -14.29
N VAL A 322 -6.19 0.71 -14.71
CA VAL A 322 -6.58 2.03 -15.21
C VAL A 322 -6.64 3.04 -14.08
N ALA A 323 -7.08 2.57 -12.91
CA ALA A 323 -7.09 3.37 -11.69
C ALA A 323 -6.78 2.50 -10.47
N THR A 324 -6.18 3.12 -9.46
CA THR A 324 -5.81 2.50 -8.19
C THR A 324 -5.95 3.50 -7.06
N GLY A 325 -6.32 3.03 -5.88
CA GLY A 325 -6.39 3.88 -4.70
C GLY A 325 -6.51 3.08 -3.41
N GLY A 326 -6.62 3.81 -2.31
CA GLY A 326 -6.77 3.24 -0.99
C GLY A 326 -6.46 4.23 0.13
N ARG A 327 -6.49 3.72 1.36
CA ARG A 327 -6.22 4.43 2.62
C ARG A 327 -4.76 4.29 3.05
N TYR A 328 -4.17 5.39 3.51
CA TYR A 328 -2.73 5.49 3.83
C TYR A 328 -2.49 6.34 5.10
N ASP A 329 -3.14 5.99 6.19
CA ASP A 329 -3.09 6.76 7.45
C ASP A 329 -1.65 6.75 8.03
N ALA A 330 -0.97 5.60 8.00
CA ALA A 330 0.42 5.47 8.43
C ALA A 330 1.39 6.38 7.68
N LEU A 331 1.14 6.67 6.40
CA LEU A 331 1.97 7.58 5.61
C LEU A 331 1.87 9.01 6.14
N THR A 332 0.65 9.48 6.45
CA THR A 332 0.43 10.80 7.07
C THR A 332 1.13 10.90 8.41
N ARG A 333 1.03 9.87 9.26
CA ARG A 333 1.71 9.84 10.57
C ARG A 333 3.23 9.92 10.45
N ARG A 334 3.80 9.24 9.45
CA ARG A 334 5.25 9.27 9.18
C ARG A 334 5.71 10.65 8.72
N LEU A 335 4.95 11.29 7.83
CA LEU A 335 5.28 12.61 7.28
C LEU A 335 4.92 13.78 8.20
N GLY A 336 3.97 13.61 9.11
CA GLY A 336 3.59 14.58 10.12
C GLY A 336 4.39 14.49 11.42
N GLU A 337 5.53 13.79 11.43
CA GLU A 337 6.40 13.61 12.61
C GLU A 337 5.65 13.12 13.87
N GLY A 338 4.63 12.28 13.67
CA GLY A 338 3.77 11.75 14.73
C GLY A 338 2.34 12.31 14.76
N ALA A 339 2.09 13.49 14.16
CA ALA A 339 0.73 13.96 13.88
C ALA A 339 0.10 13.12 12.77
N GLU A 340 -1.19 12.79 12.90
CA GLU A 340 -1.88 11.88 11.99
C GLU A 340 -3.23 12.47 11.55
N ILE A 341 -3.51 12.36 10.26
CA ILE A 341 -4.83 12.60 9.69
C ILE A 341 -5.22 11.39 8.83
N PRO A 342 -6.38 10.77 9.07
CA PRO A 342 -6.85 9.72 8.20
C PRO A 342 -6.99 10.22 6.76
N ALA A 343 -6.43 9.47 5.81
CA ALA A 343 -6.36 9.89 4.42
C ALA A 343 -6.61 8.73 3.45
N VAL A 344 -7.36 9.04 2.40
CA VAL A 344 -7.70 8.09 1.32
C VAL A 344 -7.71 8.82 0.00
N GLY A 345 -7.30 8.12 -1.05
CA GLY A 345 -7.39 8.65 -2.38
C GLY A 345 -6.86 7.69 -3.42
N GLY A 346 -6.69 8.19 -4.64
CA GLY A 346 -6.30 7.36 -5.76
C GLY A 346 -5.93 8.16 -6.99
N VAL A 347 -5.52 7.41 -8.02
CA VAL A 347 -5.08 7.96 -9.30
C VAL A 347 -5.76 7.22 -10.46
N ILE A 348 -6.08 7.97 -11.50
CA ILE A 348 -6.58 7.52 -12.80
C ILE A 348 -5.51 7.79 -13.85
N ARG A 349 -5.35 6.84 -14.79
CA ARG A 349 -4.47 6.97 -15.95
C ARG A 349 -5.26 7.39 -17.20
N PRO A 350 -5.31 8.69 -17.54
CA PRO A 350 -6.08 9.18 -18.69
C PRO A 350 -5.61 8.59 -20.02
N ASP A 351 -4.32 8.28 -20.15
CA ASP A 351 -3.76 7.66 -21.35
C ASP A 351 -4.32 6.25 -21.59
N LEU A 352 -4.54 5.48 -20.52
CA LEU A 352 -5.17 4.16 -20.59
C LEU A 352 -6.67 4.25 -20.86
N MET A 353 -7.35 5.25 -20.30
CA MET A 353 -8.76 5.50 -20.62
C MET A 353 -8.95 5.70 -22.13
N LEU A 354 -8.19 6.63 -22.71
CA LEU A 354 -8.26 6.95 -24.13
C LEU A 354 -7.85 5.76 -25.02
N MET A 355 -6.87 4.96 -24.58
CA MET A 355 -6.49 3.73 -25.30
C MET A 355 -7.65 2.74 -25.36
N LEU A 356 -8.38 2.56 -24.25
CA LEU A 356 -9.50 1.63 -24.18
C LEU A 356 -10.73 2.13 -24.95
N GLU A 357 -10.96 3.44 -24.98
CA GLU A 357 -12.05 4.05 -25.77
C GLU A 357 -11.79 3.97 -27.27
N GLY A 358 -10.55 4.21 -27.69
CA GLY A 358 -10.16 4.16 -29.10
C GLY A 358 -10.00 2.75 -29.67
N GLY A 359 -10.11 1.72 -28.82
CA GLY A 359 -10.01 0.30 -29.19
C GLY A 359 -11.29 -0.51 -28.98
N ALA A 360 -12.39 0.15 -28.62
CA ALA A 360 -13.71 -0.46 -28.39
C ALA A 360 -14.54 -0.59 -29.66
#